data_AF-A0A962VHQ9-F1
#
_entry.id   AF-A0A962VHQ9-F1
#
_cell.length_a   1.000
_cell.length_b   1.000
_cell.length_c   1.000
_cell.angle_alpha   90.00
_cell.angle_beta   90.00
_cell.angle_gamma   90.00
#
_symmetry.space_group_name_H-M   'P 1'
#
loop_
_entity.id
_entity.type
_entity.pdbx_description
1 polymer ?
#
loop_
_entity_poly.entity_id
_entity_poly.type
_entity_poly.pdbx_seq_one_letter_code
_entity_poly.pdbx_strand_id
1 'polypeptide(L)'
;AIEQVQQKLSIPVLKPNEAMLEAALEYGGRLAIVATFPATIDSMTAELQEYATARKVSLQLQTRLANGAMQALAEGDAAHHDSLIIELARDIENVDAVLLAQFSMARARPGVEQIVSAPVLTSPDSAVRKLQRLLAQS
;
A
#
# COMPACT_ATOMS: atom_id res chain seq x y z
N ALA A 1 0.70 24.16 -5.07
CA ALA A 1 1.08 24.37 -6.49
C ALA A 1 2.00 23.25 -6.99
N ILE A 2 1.53 22.00 -6.94
CA ILE A 2 2.17 20.82 -7.58
C ILE A 2 1.04 19.99 -8.22
N GLU A 3 0.25 20.64 -9.08
CA GLU A 3 -0.86 20.00 -9.81
C GLU A 3 -0.85 20.34 -11.31
N GLN A 4 0.22 20.97 -11.83
CA GLN A 4 0.28 21.40 -13.23
C GLN A 4 1.56 20.98 -13.98
N VAL A 5 2.07 19.77 -13.75
CA VAL A 5 3.08 19.18 -14.64
C VAL A 5 2.76 17.71 -14.92
N GLN A 6 1.57 17.46 -15.47
CA GLN A 6 1.23 16.15 -16.05
C GLN A 6 0.97 16.20 -17.56
N GLN A 7 1.28 17.32 -18.24
CA GLN A 7 0.96 17.50 -19.67
C GLN A 7 2.14 17.63 -20.65
N LYS A 8 3.39 17.34 -20.28
CA LYS A 8 4.52 17.44 -21.24
C LYS A 8 5.64 16.41 -21.06
N LEU A 9 5.34 15.17 -20.71
CA LEU A 9 6.35 14.09 -20.74
C LEU A 9 5.77 12.87 -21.44
N SER A 10 6.43 12.41 -22.50
CA SER A 10 6.15 11.15 -23.22
C SER A 10 6.47 9.90 -22.38
N ILE A 11 6.60 10.06 -21.05
CA ILE A 11 6.99 9.03 -20.09
C ILE A 11 5.92 9.05 -18.98
N PRO A 12 5.25 7.93 -18.71
CA PRO A 12 4.25 7.84 -17.64
C PRO A 12 4.88 8.17 -16.28
N VAL A 13 4.47 9.27 -15.65
CA VAL A 13 4.81 9.58 -14.25
C VAL A 13 3.77 8.91 -13.35
N LEU A 14 4.11 7.73 -12.84
CA LEU A 14 3.28 7.00 -11.89
C LEU A 14 3.64 7.43 -10.47
N LYS A 15 2.64 7.84 -9.68
CA LYS A 15 2.79 7.84 -8.21
C LYS A 15 2.83 6.37 -7.77
N PRO A 16 3.89 5.89 -7.09
CA PRO A 16 4.00 4.47 -6.73
C PRO A 16 2.81 3.95 -5.92
N ASN A 17 2.24 4.81 -5.06
CA ASN A 17 1.09 4.44 -4.23
C ASN A 17 -0.21 4.32 -5.03
N GLU A 18 -0.44 5.17 -6.03
CA GLU A 18 -1.65 5.11 -6.87
C GLU A 18 -1.82 3.74 -7.51
N ALA A 19 -0.74 3.15 -8.04
CA ALA A 19 -0.78 1.80 -8.61
C ALA A 19 -1.25 0.74 -7.61
N MET A 20 -0.86 0.87 -6.34
CA MET A 20 -1.25 -0.04 -5.27
C MET A 20 -2.69 0.19 -4.83
N LEU A 21 -3.13 1.44 -4.71
CA LEU A 21 -4.50 1.79 -4.33
C LEU A 21 -5.50 1.32 -5.41
N GLU A 22 -5.16 1.54 -6.67
CA GLU A 22 -5.98 1.08 -7.79
C GLU A 22 -6.11 -0.44 -7.80
N ALA A 23 -5.00 -1.16 -7.60
CA ALA A 23 -4.96 -2.62 -7.57
C ALA A 23 -5.71 -3.18 -6.35
N ALA A 24 -5.64 -2.52 -5.19
CA ALA A 24 -6.35 -2.97 -3.99
C ALA A 24 -7.87 -3.03 -4.21
N LEU A 25 -8.43 -2.02 -4.87
CA LEU A 25 -9.86 -1.97 -5.20
C LEU A 25 -10.29 -2.99 -6.26
N GLU A 26 -9.37 -3.63 -6.98
CA GLU A 26 -9.68 -4.76 -7.87
C GLU A 26 -10.00 -6.03 -7.07
N TYR A 27 -9.51 -6.15 -5.82
CA TYR A 27 -9.80 -7.29 -4.94
C TYR A 27 -11.10 -7.12 -4.15
N GLY A 28 -11.49 -5.87 -3.85
CA GLY A 28 -12.72 -5.57 -3.13
C GLY A 28 -12.68 -4.25 -2.38
N GLY A 29 -13.62 -4.09 -1.44
CA GLY A 29 -13.81 -2.86 -0.69
C GLY A 29 -13.37 -2.93 0.76
N ARG A 30 -13.08 -4.12 1.30
CA ARG A 30 -12.60 -4.31 2.67
C ARG A 30 -11.08 -4.35 2.64
N LEU A 31 -10.40 -3.28 3.02
CA LEU A 31 -8.95 -3.18 2.87
C LEU A 31 -8.28 -2.95 4.22
N ALA A 32 -7.06 -3.44 4.39
CA ALA A 32 -6.20 -3.07 5.52
C ALA A 32 -5.01 -2.23 5.04
N ILE A 33 -4.72 -1.13 5.74
CA ILE A 33 -3.53 -0.30 5.51
C ILE A 33 -2.59 -0.48 6.69
N VAL A 34 -1.36 -0.92 6.42
CA VAL A 34 -0.28 -0.95 7.41
C VAL A 34 0.76 0.10 7.04
N ALA A 35 1.09 0.99 7.98
CA ALA A 35 2.09 2.03 7.79
C ALA A 35 2.86 2.29 9.10
N THR A 36 3.96 3.04 9.03
CA THR A 36 4.76 3.47 10.20
C THR A 36 4.55 4.95 10.53
N PHE A 37 3.79 5.69 9.71
CA PHE A 37 3.47 7.11 9.93
C PHE A 37 1.96 7.35 9.86
N PRO A 38 1.37 8.04 10.85
CA PRO A 38 -0.07 8.36 10.83
C PRO A 38 -0.50 9.14 9.59
N ALA A 39 0.29 10.13 9.17
CA ALA A 39 -0.01 10.95 7.99
C ALA A 39 -0.10 10.12 6.70
N THR A 40 0.60 8.98 6.61
CA THR A 40 0.48 8.06 5.47
C THR A 40 -0.88 7.36 5.47
N ILE A 41 -1.37 6.96 6.63
CA ILE A 41 -2.71 6.35 6.78
C ILE A 41 -3.77 7.38 6.36
N ASP A 42 -3.67 8.62 6.84
CA ASP A 42 -4.63 9.68 6.53
C ASP A 42 -4.67 9.97 5.02
N SER A 43 -3.50 10.18 4.40
CA SER A 43 -3.39 10.44 2.95
C SER A 43 -3.95 9.28 2.13
N MET A 44 -3.55 8.04 2.41
CA MET A 44 -4.01 6.88 1.65
C MET A 44 -5.49 6.59 1.85
N THR A 45 -6.03 6.86 3.05
CA THR A 45 -7.46 6.75 3.32
C THR A 45 -8.27 7.72 2.47
N ALA A 46 -7.82 8.98 2.39
CA ALA A 46 -8.45 9.97 1.53
C ALA A 46 -8.42 9.56 0.04
N GLU A 47 -7.25 9.16 -0.46
CA GLU A 47 -7.08 8.71 -1.85
C GLU A 47 -7.93 7.46 -2.17
N LEU A 48 -7.97 6.46 -1.28
CA LEU A 48 -8.82 5.28 -1.46
C LEU A 48 -10.30 5.64 -1.46
N GLN A 49 -10.74 6.58 -0.63
CA GLN A 49 -12.12 7.03 -0.60
C GLN A 49 -12.53 7.70 -1.91
N GLU A 50 -11.65 8.51 -2.50
CA GLU A 50 -11.86 9.12 -3.81
C GLU A 50 -11.99 8.05 -4.91
N TYR A 51 -11.05 7.10 -4.97
CA TYR A 51 -11.08 6.02 -5.96
C TYR A 51 -12.27 5.08 -5.78
N ALA A 52 -12.63 4.72 -4.55
CA ALA A 52 -13.78 3.87 -4.26
C ALA A 52 -15.08 4.56 -4.69
N THR A 53 -15.21 5.88 -4.43
CA THR A 53 -16.37 6.68 -4.86
C THR A 53 -16.48 6.71 -6.38
N ALA A 54 -15.38 7.00 -7.09
CA ALA A 54 -15.34 7.00 -8.55
C ALA A 54 -15.73 5.63 -9.15
N ARG A 55 -15.39 4.54 -8.48
CA ARG A 55 -15.65 3.15 -8.91
C ARG A 55 -16.94 2.56 -8.35
N LYS A 56 -17.69 3.30 -7.54
CA LYS A 56 -18.90 2.83 -6.84
C LYS A 56 -18.65 1.57 -5.98
N VAL A 57 -17.48 1.48 -5.36
CA VAL A 57 -17.12 0.42 -4.41
C VAL A 57 -17.42 0.90 -2.99
N SER A 58 -18.07 0.08 -2.17
CA SER A 58 -18.25 0.37 -0.75
C SER A 58 -16.95 0.08 0.00
N LEU A 59 -16.36 1.11 0.60
CA LEU A 59 -15.06 1.02 1.25
C LEU A 59 -15.21 0.78 2.76
N GLN A 60 -14.47 -0.19 3.29
CA GLN A 60 -14.28 -0.44 4.72
C GLN A 60 -12.78 -0.59 4.97
N LEU A 61 -12.22 0.27 5.83
CA LEU A 61 -10.79 0.29 6.09
C LEU A 61 -10.47 -0.17 7.51
N GLN A 62 -9.50 -1.06 7.61
CA GLN A 62 -8.74 -1.31 8.83
C GLN A 62 -7.39 -0.62 8.71
N THR A 63 -6.96 0.10 9.75
CA THR A 63 -5.66 0.77 9.75
C THR A 63 -4.80 0.23 10.88
N ARG A 64 -3.51 0.01 10.60
CA ARG A 64 -2.53 -0.49 11.57
C ARG A 64 -1.27 0.37 11.48
N LEU A 65 -0.86 0.90 12.62
CA LEU A 65 0.35 1.71 12.73
C LEU A 65 1.46 0.88 13.39
N ALA A 66 2.50 0.57 12.62
CA ALA A 66 3.73 -0.10 13.06
C ALA A 66 4.61 0.88 13.85
N ASN A 67 4.18 1.18 15.08
CA ASN A 67 4.90 2.01 16.02
C ASN A 67 6.32 1.47 16.24
N GLY A 68 7.32 2.35 16.18
CA GLY A 68 8.72 1.99 16.36
C GLY A 68 9.39 1.31 15.16
N ALA A 69 8.64 0.82 14.16
CA ALA A 69 9.25 0.10 13.03
C ALA A 69 10.22 0.99 12.23
N MET A 70 9.83 2.23 11.93
CA MET A 70 10.72 3.16 11.21
C MET A 70 11.94 3.56 12.04
N GLN A 71 11.80 3.63 13.37
CA GLN A 71 12.94 3.89 14.26
C GLN A 71 13.92 2.71 14.23
N ALA A 72 13.44 1.47 14.36
CA ALA A 72 14.26 0.27 14.25
C ALA A 72 15.04 0.25 12.93
N LEU A 73 14.37 0.60 11.82
CA LEU A 73 15.03 0.72 10.52
C LEU A 73 16.10 1.81 10.48
N ALA A 74 15.84 2.97 11.07
CA ALA A 74 16.82 4.07 11.16
C ALA A 74 18.05 3.70 12.00
N GLU A 75 17.90 2.81 12.97
CA GLU A 75 18.96 2.25 13.81
C GLU A 75 19.71 1.07 13.13
N GLY A 76 19.30 0.69 11.92
CA GLY A 76 19.89 -0.42 11.17
C GLY A 76 19.30 -1.80 11.49
N ASP A 77 18.27 -1.87 12.34
CA ASP A 77 17.58 -3.10 12.70
C ASP A 77 16.37 -3.36 11.79
N ALA A 78 16.69 -3.80 10.58
CA ALA A 78 15.72 -4.19 9.57
C ALA A 78 14.85 -5.39 9.99
N ALA A 79 15.41 -6.31 10.81
CA ALA A 79 14.69 -7.50 11.26
C ALA A 79 13.63 -7.13 12.29
N HIS A 80 13.95 -6.25 13.23
CA HIS A 80 12.98 -5.76 14.19
C HIS A 80 11.88 -4.92 13.51
N HIS A 81 12.24 -4.06 12.55
CA HIS A 81 11.27 -3.35 11.70
C HIS A 81 10.25 -4.33 11.08
N ASP A 82 10.71 -5.43 10.49
CA ASP A 82 9.83 -6.39 9.83
C ASP A 82 8.97 -7.16 10.84
N SER A 83 9.54 -7.54 11.99
CA SER A 83 8.81 -8.26 13.04
C SER A 83 7.60 -7.48 13.55
N LEU A 84 7.74 -6.15 13.73
CA LEU A 84 6.66 -5.28 14.17
C LEU A 84 5.52 -5.20 13.15
N ILE A 85 5.85 -5.25 11.85
CA ILE A 85 4.87 -5.24 10.76
C ILE A 85 4.13 -6.58 10.70
N ILE A 86 4.86 -7.69 10.80
CA ILE A 86 4.30 -9.05 10.77
C ILE A 86 3.37 -9.27 11.97
N GLU A 87 3.75 -8.78 13.16
CA GLU A 87 2.93 -8.95 14.36
C GLU A 87 1.59 -8.24 14.23
N LEU A 88 1.56 -7.02 13.68
CA LEU A 88 0.32 -6.29 13.42
C LEU A 88 -0.61 -6.99 12.43
N ALA A 89 -0.08 -7.86 11.57
CA ALA A 89 -0.89 -8.61 10.63
C ALA A 89 -1.84 -9.60 11.32
N ARG A 90 -1.54 -10.01 12.56
CA ARG A 90 -2.38 -10.94 13.34
C ARG A 90 -3.74 -10.34 13.68
N ASP A 91 -3.81 -9.03 13.81
CA ASP A 91 -5.05 -8.32 14.12
C ASP A 91 -5.87 -7.98 12.86
N ILE A 92 -5.40 -8.38 11.67
CA ILE A 92 -6.08 -8.09 10.40
C ILE A 92 -6.94 -9.28 10.01
N GLU A 93 -8.25 -9.06 9.97
CA GLU A 93 -9.22 -10.11 9.64
C GLU A 93 -10.27 -9.60 8.65
N ASN A 94 -10.87 -10.52 7.88
CA ASN A 94 -12.03 -10.22 7.03
C ASN A 94 -11.80 -9.08 6.00
N VAL A 95 -10.59 -9.01 5.44
CA VAL A 95 -10.23 -8.06 4.37
C VAL A 95 -10.05 -8.77 3.02
N ASP A 96 -10.29 -8.03 1.95
CA ASP A 96 -10.10 -8.42 0.56
C ASP A 96 -8.62 -8.24 0.12
N ALA A 97 -7.90 -7.28 0.71
CA ALA A 97 -6.46 -7.09 0.50
C ALA A 97 -5.78 -6.33 1.66
N VAL A 98 -4.47 -6.53 1.82
CA VAL A 98 -3.60 -5.80 2.77
C VAL A 98 -2.60 -4.95 2.00
N LEU A 99 -2.49 -3.67 2.34
CA LEU A 99 -1.58 -2.71 1.71
C LEU A 99 -0.44 -2.40 2.69
N LEU A 100 0.79 -2.75 2.31
CA LEU A 100 2.00 -2.31 3.00
C LEU A 100 2.45 -0.97 2.39
N ALA A 101 2.16 0.11 3.12
CA ALA A 101 2.13 1.47 2.61
C ALA A 101 3.49 2.04 2.19
N GLN A 102 4.60 1.46 2.66
CA GLN A 102 5.93 2.02 2.49
C GLN A 102 6.90 1.00 1.90
N PHE A 103 7.84 1.51 1.09
CA PHE A 103 8.81 0.68 0.36
C PHE A 103 9.63 -0.24 1.26
N SER A 104 10.02 0.24 2.45
CA SER A 104 10.78 -0.54 3.44
C SER A 104 10.03 -1.79 3.92
N MET A 105 8.70 -1.79 3.84
CA MET A 105 7.84 -2.88 4.30
C MET A 105 7.75 -4.04 3.31
N ALA A 106 8.24 -3.88 2.08
CA ALA A 106 8.19 -4.94 1.07
C ALA A 106 8.90 -6.22 1.52
N ARG A 107 9.95 -6.11 2.35
CA ARG A 107 10.68 -7.25 2.93
C ARG A 107 9.84 -8.04 3.94
N ALA A 108 8.89 -7.38 4.62
CA ALA A 108 8.00 -8.02 5.58
C ALA A 108 6.85 -8.80 4.90
N ARG A 109 6.61 -8.58 3.60
CA ARG A 109 5.51 -9.20 2.84
C ARG A 109 5.41 -10.72 3.02
N PRO A 110 6.48 -11.53 2.87
CA PRO A 110 6.36 -12.99 3.00
C PRO A 110 5.92 -13.43 4.40
N GLY A 111 6.31 -12.68 5.44
CA GLY A 111 5.88 -12.96 6.81
C GLY A 111 4.41 -12.59 7.03
N VAL A 112 3.96 -11.46 6.46
CA VAL A 112 2.54 -11.06 6.51
C VAL A 112 1.67 -12.08 5.76
N GLU A 113 2.08 -12.56 4.59
CA GLU A 113 1.38 -13.57 3.79
C GLU A 113 1.23 -14.94 4.52
N GLN A 114 2.04 -15.21 5.54
CA GLN A 114 1.87 -16.40 6.38
C GLN A 114 0.78 -16.24 7.44
N ILE A 115 0.40 -15.00 7.75
CA ILE A 115 -0.57 -14.67 8.80
C ILE A 115 -1.95 -14.40 8.20
N VAL A 116 -2.01 -13.64 7.10
CA VAL A 116 -3.28 -13.27 6.46
C VAL A 116 -3.57 -14.17 5.26
N SER A 117 -4.85 -14.50 5.06
CA SER A 117 -5.30 -15.24 3.87
C SER A 117 -5.51 -14.33 2.65
N ALA A 118 -5.57 -13.01 2.85
CA ALA A 118 -5.80 -12.04 1.79
C ALA A 118 -4.50 -11.70 1.04
N PRO A 119 -4.58 -11.33 -0.26
CA PRO A 119 -3.45 -10.82 -1.00
C PRO A 119 -2.76 -9.63 -0.30
N VAL A 120 -1.43 -9.67 -0.23
CA VAL A 120 -0.61 -8.58 0.31
C VAL A 120 0.00 -7.79 -0.85
N LEU A 121 -0.25 -6.48 -0.85
CA LEU A 121 0.22 -5.53 -1.85
C LEU A 121 1.32 -4.65 -1.27
N THR A 122 2.34 -4.40 -2.07
CA THR A 122 3.43 -3.46 -1.74
C THR A 122 3.48 -2.38 -2.81
N SER A 123 3.94 -1.19 -2.41
CA SER A 123 4.15 -0.06 -3.34
C SER A 123 5.10 -0.42 -4.51
N PRO A 124 6.31 -0.98 -4.27
CA PRO A 124 7.20 -1.44 -5.36
C PRO A 124 6.57 -2.42 -6.34
N ASP A 125 5.96 -3.51 -5.83
CA ASP A 125 5.40 -4.56 -6.70
C ASP A 125 4.27 -4.00 -7.57
N SER A 126 3.41 -3.16 -6.98
CA SER A 126 2.29 -2.54 -7.66
C SER A 126 2.76 -1.57 -8.76
N ALA A 127 3.80 -0.78 -8.48
CA ALA A 127 4.37 0.14 -9.46
C ALA A 127 4.95 -0.60 -10.67
N VAL A 128 5.70 -1.69 -10.45
CA VAL A 128 6.25 -2.53 -11.53
C VAL A 128 5.14 -3.15 -12.37
N ARG A 129 4.09 -3.70 -11.74
CA ARG A 129 2.94 -4.28 -12.45
C ARG A 129 2.19 -3.25 -13.30
N LYS A 130 1.99 -2.02 -12.80
CA LYS A 130 1.34 -0.95 -13.58
C LYS A 130 2.22 -0.55 -14.78
N LEU A 131 3.53 -0.43 -14.59
CA LEU A 131 4.46 -0.12 -15.68
C LEU A 131 4.45 -1.21 -16.77
N GLN A 132 4.48 -2.48 -16.39
CA GLN A 132 4.39 -3.61 -17.34
C GLN A 132 3.09 -3.55 -18.18
N ARG A 133 1.95 -3.26 -17.54
CA ARG A 133 0.66 -3.12 -18.25
C ARG A 133 0.68 -1.97 -19.26
N LEU A 134 1.27 -0.83 -18.92
CA LEU A 134 1.36 0.33 -19.82
C LEU A 134 2.28 0.07 -21.02
N LEU A 135 3.42 -0.57 -20.78
CA LEU A 135 4.38 -0.93 -21.83
C LEU A 135 3.86 -2.02 -22.77
N ALA A 136 3.07 -2.97 -22.26
CA ALA A 136 2.46 -4.02 -23.08
C ALA A 136 1.30 -3.52 -23.97
N GLN A 137 0.80 -2.30 -23.74
CA GLN A 137 -0.27 -1.66 -24.51
C GLN A 137 0.26 -0.61 -25.50
N SER A 138 1.59 -0.47 -25.60
CA SER A 138 2.31 0.44 -26.51
C SER A 138 2.90 -0.33 -27.69
#